data_AF-A0A3E1NKW4-F1
#
_entry.id   AF-A0A3E1NKW4-F1
#
_cell.length_a   1.000
_cell.length_b   1.000
_cell.length_c   1.000
_cell.angle_alpha   90.00
_cell.angle_beta   90.00
_cell.angle_gamma   90.00
#
_symmetry.space_group_name_H-M   'P 1'
#
loop_
_entity.id
_entity.type
_entity.pdbx_description
1 polymer ?
#
loop_
_entity_poly.entity_id
_entity_poly.type
_entity_poly.pdbx_seq_one_letter_code
_entity_poly.pdbx_strand_id
1 'polypeptide(L)'
;MMGICLCRLAKAQTGNDSYAANNCKPVILSIYLHSKNNIVFNSEDAPITFKNPSAGDSLITKAIYTDKPTHLFYKRMFITATGTRQEAGNLLLFPGDSVVLQNNGSTIRYSTGFQTFIDSFINFTILGSPGEPVQYQLFDSIGLMGMLEKIKRDYLVNDRKITASALPFAQVAALKQLNYITQASQICAIPFAHIKPAEKPVLDNAYRQLLAHADSFMLIKSLFAGSVYYQLIAYNALSNTSGPDDFWTYLIRQTAIF
;
A
#
# COMPACT_ATOMS: atom_id res chain seq x y z
N MET A 1 3.59 18.99 26.12
CA MET A 1 4.72 18.22 25.56
C MET A 1 4.38 16.74 25.66
N MET A 2 3.97 16.12 24.56
CA MET A 2 3.68 14.69 24.50
C MET A 2 4.71 14.09 23.56
N GLY A 3 5.78 13.52 24.11
CA GLY A 3 6.79 12.80 23.34
C GLY A 3 6.14 11.55 22.74
N ILE A 4 5.86 11.60 21.45
CA ILE A 4 5.42 10.44 20.68
C ILE A 4 6.62 9.48 20.63
N CYS A 5 6.49 8.34 21.31
CA CYS A 5 7.56 7.36 21.44
C CYS A 5 7.76 6.62 20.11
N LEU A 6 8.56 7.21 19.22
CA LEU A 6 9.06 6.61 17.97
C LEU A 6 9.86 5.31 18.19
N CYS A 7 10.20 4.99 19.44
CA CYS A 7 10.90 3.75 19.79
C CYS A 7 10.10 2.48 19.44
N ARG A 8 8.76 2.54 19.28
CA ARG A 8 7.99 1.40 18.74
C ARG A 8 8.25 1.17 17.25
N LEU A 9 8.42 2.25 16.47
CA LEU A 9 8.78 2.19 15.06
C LEU A 9 10.24 1.75 14.86
N ALA A 10 11.14 2.17 15.77
CA ALA A 10 12.55 1.74 15.78
C ALA A 10 12.74 0.28 16.24
N LYS A 11 12.03 -0.16 17.29
CA LYS A 11 12.09 -1.57 17.76
C LYS A 11 11.49 -2.56 16.76
N ALA A 12 10.63 -2.11 15.84
CA ALA A 12 10.18 -2.93 14.71
C ALA A 12 11.30 -3.19 13.69
N GLN A 13 12.42 -2.45 13.74
CA GLN A 13 13.58 -2.63 12.86
C GLN A 13 14.86 -3.15 13.56
N THR A 14 14.94 -3.17 14.90
CA THR A 14 16.19 -3.50 15.62
C THR A 14 16.07 -4.64 16.63
N GLY A 15 15.32 -5.69 16.29
CA GLY A 15 15.26 -6.92 17.08
C GLY A 15 16.05 -8.07 16.45
N ASN A 16 17.35 -8.17 16.73
CA ASN A 16 18.19 -9.38 16.61
C ASN A 16 17.80 -10.40 15.52
N ASP A 17 18.25 -10.20 14.28
CA ASP A 17 18.13 -11.20 13.20
C ASP A 17 19.21 -12.30 13.31
N SER A 18 19.22 -12.99 14.45
CA SER A 18 19.79 -14.33 14.57
C SER A 18 18.71 -15.38 14.80
N TYR A 19 17.50 -15.22 14.23
CA TYR A 19 16.48 -16.28 14.19
C TYR A 19 15.54 -16.13 12.98
N ALA A 20 15.91 -16.75 11.84
CA ALA A 20 15.06 -17.58 10.97
C ALA A 20 15.64 -17.63 9.55
N ALA A 21 16.53 -18.57 9.31
CA ALA A 21 16.70 -19.06 7.95
C ALA A 21 15.34 -19.63 7.45
N ASN A 22 14.82 -19.07 6.35
CA ASN A 22 13.97 -19.71 5.35
C ASN A 22 12.48 -20.02 5.65
N ASN A 23 11.66 -19.01 5.99
CA ASN A 23 10.19 -19.11 5.78
C ASN A 23 9.68 -18.41 4.50
N CYS A 24 10.57 -17.83 3.70
CA CYS A 24 10.22 -17.32 2.37
C CYS A 24 9.82 -18.49 1.46
N LYS A 25 8.56 -18.51 1.01
CA LYS A 25 8.08 -19.46 0.00
C LYS A 25 7.99 -18.77 -1.36
N PRO A 26 8.31 -19.49 -2.45
CA PRO A 26 8.16 -18.93 -3.77
C PRO A 26 6.68 -18.79 -4.12
N VAL A 27 6.30 -17.61 -4.60
CA VAL A 27 5.08 -17.40 -5.37
C VAL A 27 5.44 -17.50 -6.84
N ILE A 28 4.76 -18.35 -7.59
CA ILE A 28 4.95 -18.48 -9.03
C ILE A 28 3.94 -17.56 -9.72
N LEU A 29 4.43 -16.47 -10.32
CA LEU A 29 3.61 -15.56 -11.11
C LEU A 29 3.98 -15.74 -12.59
N SER A 30 3.00 -16.16 -13.38
CA SER A 30 3.13 -16.32 -14.83
C SER A 30 2.19 -15.37 -15.54
N ILE A 31 2.65 -14.76 -16.64
CA ILE A 31 1.87 -13.77 -17.40
C ILE A 31 1.97 -14.10 -18.88
N TYR A 32 0.82 -14.31 -19.52
CA TYR A 32 0.73 -14.38 -20.97
C TYR A 32 0.83 -12.96 -21.55
N LEU A 33 1.94 -12.68 -22.23
CA LEU A 33 2.26 -11.39 -22.82
C LEU A 33 2.32 -11.51 -24.34
N HIS A 34 1.69 -10.56 -25.04
CA HIS A 34 1.86 -10.43 -26.48
C HIS A 34 3.30 -10.07 -26.84
N SER A 35 3.64 -10.33 -28.10
CA SER A 35 4.90 -9.94 -28.72
C SER A 35 5.32 -8.51 -28.35
N LYS A 36 6.58 -8.34 -27.96
CA LYS A 36 7.22 -7.05 -27.59
C LYS A 36 6.56 -6.28 -26.43
N ASN A 37 5.61 -6.87 -25.72
CA ASN A 37 4.91 -6.20 -24.63
C ASN A 37 5.63 -6.38 -23.28
N ASN A 38 5.29 -5.53 -22.32
CA ASN A 38 5.73 -5.64 -20.94
C ASN A 38 4.65 -5.25 -19.94
N ILE A 39 4.82 -5.69 -18.70
CA ILE A 39 4.04 -5.25 -17.55
C ILE A 39 4.98 -5.10 -16.35
N VAL A 40 4.75 -4.05 -15.57
CA VAL A 40 5.53 -3.75 -14.36
C VAL A 40 4.57 -3.74 -13.19
N PHE A 41 4.81 -4.62 -12.22
CA PHE A 41 4.15 -4.59 -10.93
C PHE A 41 5.02 -3.81 -9.96
N ASN A 42 4.47 -2.78 -9.34
CA ASN A 42 5.07 -2.12 -8.21
C ASN A 42 4.86 -3.00 -6.97
N SER A 43 5.91 -3.15 -6.17
CA SER A 43 5.88 -3.82 -4.86
C SER A 43 6.67 -2.99 -3.85
N GLU A 44 6.48 -3.25 -2.56
CA GLU A 44 7.18 -2.52 -1.49
C GLU A 44 8.71 -2.56 -1.64
N ASP A 45 9.25 -3.73 -1.99
CA ASP A 45 10.70 -3.96 -2.07
C ASP A 45 11.29 -3.39 -3.37
N ALA A 46 10.73 -3.80 -4.52
CA ALA A 46 11.18 -3.36 -5.84
C ALA A 46 10.14 -3.63 -6.94
N PRO A 47 10.15 -2.88 -8.07
CA PRO A 47 9.31 -3.21 -9.21
C PRO A 47 9.65 -4.59 -9.82
N ILE A 48 8.62 -5.35 -10.17
CA ILE A 48 8.72 -6.68 -10.79
C ILE A 48 8.26 -6.57 -12.25
N THR A 49 9.23 -6.63 -13.16
CA THR A 49 8.98 -6.48 -14.61
C THR A 49 8.85 -7.82 -15.31
N PHE A 50 7.81 -8.01 -16.10
CA PHE A 50 7.67 -9.11 -17.06
C PHE A 50 7.77 -8.53 -18.47
N LYS A 51 8.67 -9.07 -19.29
CA LYS A 51 8.92 -8.59 -20.66
C LYS A 51 8.92 -9.77 -21.61
N ASN A 52 8.19 -9.65 -22.73
CA ASN A 52 8.28 -10.59 -23.83
C ASN A 52 9.15 -10.01 -24.95
N PRO A 53 10.42 -10.42 -25.08
CA PRO A 53 11.30 -9.94 -26.14
C PRO A 53 11.06 -10.66 -27.48
N SER A 54 10.28 -11.75 -27.51
CA SER A 54 10.08 -12.56 -28.70
C SER A 54 9.18 -11.87 -29.73
N ALA A 55 9.13 -12.45 -30.93
CA ALA A 55 8.26 -11.98 -32.01
C ALA A 55 6.83 -12.54 -31.90
N GLY A 56 6.61 -13.56 -31.07
CA GLY A 56 5.30 -14.16 -30.82
C GLY A 56 4.80 -13.89 -29.41
N ASP A 57 3.59 -14.34 -29.12
CA ASP A 57 3.06 -14.32 -27.76
C ASP A 57 3.78 -15.37 -26.90
N SER A 58 3.94 -15.09 -25.62
CA SER A 58 4.68 -15.99 -24.72
C SER A 58 4.19 -15.89 -23.28
N LEU A 59 4.27 -17.02 -22.58
CA LEU A 59 4.09 -17.07 -21.13
C LEU A 59 5.43 -16.76 -20.46
N ILE A 60 5.49 -15.67 -19.72
CA ILE A 60 6.67 -15.28 -18.94
C ILE A 60 6.42 -15.61 -17.48
N THR A 61 7.29 -16.43 -16.87
CA THR A 61 7.14 -16.90 -15.49
C THR A 61 8.27 -16.37 -14.61
N LYS A 62 7.94 -15.95 -13.39
CA LYS A 62 8.90 -15.56 -12.36
C LYS A 62 8.50 -16.15 -11.02
N ALA A 63 9.50 -16.51 -10.21
CA ALA A 63 9.33 -16.80 -8.80
C ALA A 63 9.56 -15.52 -7.99
N ILE A 64 8.65 -15.22 -7.07
CA ILE A 64 8.71 -14.09 -6.15
C ILE A 64 8.78 -14.68 -4.74
N TYR A 65 9.89 -14.49 -4.03
CA TYR A 65 10.06 -15.06 -2.69
C TYR A 65 9.46 -14.12 -1.66
N THR A 66 8.50 -14.63 -0.89
CA THR A 66 7.88 -13.86 0.19
C THR A 66 7.54 -14.73 1.39
N ASP A 67 7.62 -14.14 2.58
CA ASP A 67 7.36 -14.73 3.88
C ASP A 67 5.97 -14.36 4.44
N LYS A 68 5.30 -13.37 3.83
CA LYS A 68 3.97 -12.89 4.23
C LYS A 68 3.14 -12.43 3.04
N PRO A 69 1.82 -12.19 3.21
CA PRO A 69 0.99 -11.73 2.11
C PRO A 69 1.56 -10.46 1.48
N THR A 70 1.64 -10.44 0.16
CA THR A 70 2.33 -9.40 -0.62
C THR A 70 1.39 -8.78 -1.63
N HIS A 71 1.18 -7.48 -1.49
CA HIS A 71 0.39 -6.66 -2.38
C HIS A 71 1.24 -6.17 -3.56
N LEU A 72 0.80 -6.49 -4.78
CA LEU A 72 1.38 -5.98 -6.03
C LEU A 72 0.37 -5.13 -6.77
N PHE A 73 0.79 -3.97 -7.27
CA PHE A 73 -0.04 -3.07 -8.05
C PHE A 73 0.58 -2.81 -9.41
N TYR A 74 -0.20 -2.90 -10.48
CA TYR A 74 0.23 -2.43 -11.79
C TYR A 74 -0.71 -1.36 -12.34
N LYS A 75 -0.16 -0.49 -13.18
CA LYS A 75 -0.89 0.49 -13.97
C LYS A 75 -0.27 0.58 -15.35
N ARG A 76 -1.10 0.56 -16.38
CA ARG A 76 -0.72 0.72 -17.78
C ARG A 76 -1.57 1.80 -18.42
N MET A 77 -0.98 2.44 -19.42
CA MET A 77 -1.66 3.42 -20.26
C MET A 77 -1.49 3.00 -21.71
N PHE A 78 -2.62 2.93 -22.40
CA PHE A 78 -2.69 2.63 -23.81
C PHE A 78 -3.06 3.90 -24.55
N ILE A 79 -2.36 4.17 -25.64
CA ILE A 79 -2.76 5.20 -26.60
C ILE A 79 -3.60 4.50 -27.65
N THR A 80 -4.85 4.93 -27.80
CA THR A 80 -5.83 4.41 -28.76
C THR A 80 -6.28 5.53 -29.69
N ALA A 81 -6.95 5.18 -30.79
CA ALA A 81 -7.45 6.18 -31.74
C ALA A 81 -8.43 7.19 -31.11
N THR A 82 -9.11 6.82 -30.00
CA THR A 82 -10.09 7.66 -29.31
C THR A 82 -9.54 8.34 -28.05
N GLY A 83 -8.25 8.22 -27.77
CA GLY A 83 -7.59 8.82 -26.61
C GLY A 83 -6.80 7.80 -25.79
N THR A 84 -6.57 8.11 -24.52
CA THR A 84 -5.82 7.24 -23.61
C THR A 84 -6.76 6.33 -22.83
N ARG A 85 -6.44 5.03 -22.81
CA ARG A 85 -7.11 4.04 -21.97
C ARG A 85 -6.16 3.62 -20.85
N GLN A 86 -6.58 3.82 -19.61
CA GLN A 86 -5.83 3.33 -18.45
C GLN A 86 -6.34 1.95 -18.04
N GLU A 87 -5.43 1.08 -17.65
CA GLU A 87 -5.73 -0.20 -17.03
C GLU A 87 -4.88 -0.33 -15.76
N ALA A 88 -5.48 -0.82 -14.68
CA ALA A 88 -4.76 -1.06 -13.43
C ALA A 88 -5.35 -2.27 -12.72
N GLY A 89 -4.57 -2.88 -11.84
CA GLY A 89 -5.03 -3.99 -11.02
C GLY A 89 -4.11 -4.26 -9.84
N ASN A 90 -4.72 -4.78 -8.78
CA ASN A 90 -4.08 -5.09 -7.50
C ASN A 90 -4.17 -6.59 -7.23
N LEU A 91 -3.03 -7.21 -6.95
CA LEU A 91 -2.91 -8.61 -6.55
C LEU A 91 -2.50 -8.69 -5.09
N LEU A 92 -3.03 -9.67 -4.37
CA LEU A 92 -2.55 -10.04 -3.05
C LEU A 92 -2.12 -11.49 -3.08
N LEU A 93 -0.83 -11.72 -2.93
CA LEU A 93 -0.18 -13.02 -3.10
C LEU A 93 0.19 -13.58 -1.73
N PHE A 94 -0.13 -14.84 -1.47
CA PHE A 94 0.30 -15.56 -0.27
C PHE A 94 1.57 -16.36 -0.54
N PRO A 95 2.45 -16.55 0.47
CA PRO A 95 3.60 -17.44 0.35
C PRO A 95 3.20 -18.83 -0.18
N GLY A 96 3.78 -19.24 -1.31
CA GLY A 96 3.47 -20.53 -1.95
C GLY A 96 2.40 -20.47 -3.05
N ASP A 97 1.82 -19.29 -3.32
CA ASP A 97 0.81 -19.16 -4.37
C ASP A 97 1.35 -19.46 -5.78
N SER A 98 0.46 -19.88 -6.66
CA SER A 98 0.70 -19.94 -8.11
C SER A 98 -0.41 -19.18 -8.82
N VAL A 99 -0.04 -18.17 -9.61
CA VAL A 99 -0.95 -17.27 -10.31
C VAL A 99 -0.57 -17.19 -11.78
N VAL A 100 -1.56 -17.34 -12.65
CA VAL A 100 -1.43 -17.17 -14.10
C VAL A 100 -2.34 -16.05 -14.55
N LEU A 101 -1.75 -15.00 -15.10
CA LEU A 101 -2.47 -13.89 -15.72
C LEU A 101 -2.51 -14.04 -17.24
N GLN A 102 -3.61 -13.62 -17.84
CA GLN A 102 -3.81 -13.60 -19.30
C GLN A 102 -4.13 -12.18 -19.79
N ASN A 103 -4.27 -12.02 -21.11
CA ASN A 103 -4.61 -10.74 -21.75
C ASN A 103 -3.64 -9.62 -21.35
N ASN A 104 -2.34 -9.91 -21.45
CA ASN A 104 -1.24 -9.05 -21.00
C ASN A 104 -1.29 -8.68 -19.51
N GLY A 105 -1.74 -9.58 -18.64
CA GLY A 105 -1.79 -9.32 -17.21
C GLY A 105 -3.11 -8.71 -16.71
N SER A 106 -4.11 -8.52 -17.58
CA SER A 106 -5.37 -7.82 -17.25
C SER A 106 -6.43 -8.69 -16.58
N THR A 107 -6.25 -10.00 -16.59
CA THR A 107 -7.22 -10.96 -16.05
C THR A 107 -6.49 -12.12 -15.40
N ILE A 108 -6.97 -12.57 -14.25
CA ILE A 108 -6.49 -13.80 -13.61
C ILE A 108 -7.15 -14.96 -14.34
N ARG A 109 -6.33 -15.84 -14.94
CA ARG A 109 -6.80 -17.08 -15.56
C ARG A 109 -6.86 -18.21 -14.54
N TYR A 110 -5.88 -18.25 -13.66
CA TYR A 110 -5.75 -19.26 -12.61
C TYR A 110 -5.03 -18.65 -11.41
N SER A 111 -5.41 -19.07 -10.22
CA SER A 111 -4.75 -18.72 -8.98
C SER A 111 -4.99 -19.82 -7.94
N THR A 112 -4.01 -20.11 -7.10
CA THR A 112 -4.25 -20.89 -5.85
C THR A 112 -4.79 -20.01 -4.72
N GLY A 113 -4.63 -18.69 -4.84
CA GLY A 113 -5.12 -17.69 -3.91
C GLY A 113 -6.43 -17.06 -4.40
N PHE A 114 -6.42 -15.76 -4.67
CA PHE A 114 -7.61 -15.05 -5.20
C PHE A 114 -7.81 -15.33 -6.69
N GLN A 115 -9.04 -15.69 -7.07
CA GLN A 115 -9.42 -15.92 -8.48
C GLN A 115 -9.69 -14.62 -9.27
N THR A 116 -9.80 -13.49 -8.57
CA THR A 116 -10.02 -12.17 -9.15
C THR A 116 -9.03 -11.17 -8.57
N PHE A 117 -8.80 -10.07 -9.27
CA PHE A 117 -8.06 -8.95 -8.68
C PHE A 117 -8.77 -8.45 -7.42
N ILE A 118 -7.99 -8.04 -6.43
CA ILE A 118 -8.54 -7.63 -5.13
C ILE A 118 -9.25 -6.28 -5.18
N ASP A 119 -9.18 -5.56 -6.31
CA ASP A 119 -10.03 -4.42 -6.65
C ASP A 119 -11.53 -4.72 -6.53
N SER A 120 -11.92 -5.99 -6.67
CA SER A 120 -13.29 -6.45 -6.46
C SER A 120 -13.75 -6.33 -4.99
N PHE A 121 -12.83 -6.36 -4.03
CA PHE A 121 -13.10 -6.27 -2.60
C PHE A 121 -12.76 -4.90 -2.03
N ILE A 122 -11.62 -4.35 -2.41
CA ILE A 122 -11.10 -3.08 -1.90
C ILE A 122 -11.13 -2.08 -3.05
N ASN A 123 -11.92 -1.02 -2.88
CA ASN A 123 -11.82 0.12 -3.75
C ASN A 123 -10.54 0.91 -3.40
N PHE A 124 -9.51 0.74 -4.20
CA PHE A 124 -8.27 1.51 -4.14
C PHE A 124 -8.44 2.90 -4.73
N THR A 125 -9.54 3.60 -4.44
CA THR A 125 -9.67 5.00 -4.89
C THR A 125 -8.48 5.76 -4.33
N ILE A 126 -7.52 6.00 -5.23
CA ILE A 126 -6.27 6.68 -4.92
C ILE A 126 -6.73 8.10 -4.69
N LEU A 127 -6.79 8.50 -3.43
CA LEU A 127 -6.88 9.90 -3.07
C LEU A 127 -5.70 10.66 -3.72
N GLY A 128 -4.58 10.01 -3.96
CA GLY A 128 -3.38 10.61 -4.52
C GLY A 128 -2.24 10.16 -3.62
N SER A 129 -1.01 10.20 -4.13
CA SER A 129 0.12 10.30 -3.22
C SER A 129 -0.03 11.59 -2.39
N PRO A 130 0.48 11.62 -1.15
CA PRO A 130 0.58 12.87 -0.39
C PRO A 130 1.23 13.96 -1.27
N GLY A 131 0.59 15.13 -1.38
CA GLY A 131 1.08 16.23 -2.21
C GLY A 131 0.55 16.28 -3.65
N GLU A 132 -0.28 15.34 -4.08
CA GLU A 132 -0.93 15.41 -5.40
C GLU A 132 -2.00 16.53 -5.46
N PRO A 133 -2.12 17.29 -6.58
CA PRO A 133 -3.09 18.38 -6.71
C PRO A 133 -4.54 18.00 -6.39
N VAL A 134 -4.93 16.76 -6.69
CA VAL A 134 -6.27 16.24 -6.41
C VAL A 134 -6.56 16.18 -4.90
N GLN A 135 -5.55 16.00 -4.05
CA GLN A 135 -5.72 16.02 -2.60
C GLN A 135 -5.98 17.42 -2.06
N TYR A 136 -5.28 18.41 -2.59
CA TYR A 136 -5.53 19.80 -2.24
C TYR A 136 -6.92 20.24 -2.71
N GLN A 137 -7.30 19.92 -3.95
CA GLN A 137 -8.63 20.22 -4.47
C GLN A 137 -9.74 19.57 -3.63
N LEU A 138 -9.55 18.31 -3.22
CA LEU A 138 -10.50 17.64 -2.36
C LEU A 138 -10.56 18.32 -0.99
N PHE A 139 -9.41 18.61 -0.38
CA PHE A 139 -9.33 19.32 0.90
C PHE A 139 -10.03 20.68 0.85
N ASP A 140 -9.82 21.46 -0.21
CA ASP A 140 -10.46 22.77 -0.41
C ASP A 140 -11.98 22.65 -0.56
N SER A 141 -12.47 21.53 -1.12
CA SER A 141 -13.89 21.31 -1.36
C SER A 141 -14.68 20.80 -0.16
N ILE A 142 -14.12 19.90 0.66
CA ILE A 142 -14.86 19.23 1.75
C ILE A 142 -14.20 19.39 3.14
N GLY A 143 -13.03 20.02 3.21
CA GLY A 143 -12.27 20.23 4.43
C GLY A 143 -11.76 18.93 5.08
N LEU A 144 -11.06 19.09 6.21
CA LEU A 144 -10.51 17.96 6.98
C LEU A 144 -11.60 16.95 7.37
N MET A 145 -12.70 17.43 7.94
CA MET A 145 -13.77 16.57 8.44
C MET A 145 -14.43 15.79 7.30
N GLY A 146 -14.73 16.43 6.18
CA GLY A 146 -15.29 15.75 5.01
C GLY A 146 -14.36 14.69 4.45
N MET A 147 -13.04 14.95 4.40
CA MET A 147 -12.06 13.95 3.99
C MET A 147 -12.05 12.75 4.95
N LEU A 148 -11.98 12.97 6.27
CA LEU A 148 -11.99 11.90 7.26
C LEU A 148 -13.27 11.06 7.19
N GLU A 149 -14.43 11.69 7.01
CA GLU A 149 -15.71 11.01 6.82
C GLU A 149 -15.75 10.18 5.55
N LYS A 150 -15.22 10.71 4.44
CA LYS A 150 -15.11 9.97 3.17
C LYS A 150 -14.22 8.74 3.35
N ILE A 151 -13.05 8.90 3.94
CA ILE A 151 -12.09 7.82 4.19
C ILE A 151 -12.72 6.72 5.06
N LYS A 152 -13.39 7.10 6.15
CA LYS A 152 -14.11 6.16 7.02
C LYS A 152 -15.21 5.42 6.27
N ARG A 153 -15.97 6.12 5.41
CA ARG A 153 -17.04 5.52 4.61
C ARG A 153 -16.47 4.49 3.63
N ASP A 154 -15.41 4.83 2.91
CA ASP A 154 -14.77 3.94 1.94
C ASP A 154 -14.23 2.69 2.64
N TYR A 155 -13.57 2.85 3.79
CA TYR A 155 -13.11 1.74 4.64
C TYR A 155 -14.25 0.80 5.04
N LEU A 156 -15.38 1.33 5.51
CA LEU A 156 -16.54 0.54 5.93
C LEU A 156 -17.23 -0.17 4.76
N VAL A 157 -17.27 0.45 3.58
CA VAL A 157 -17.79 -0.19 2.37
C VAL A 157 -16.94 -1.39 1.99
N ASN A 158 -15.61 -1.24 2.01
CA ASN A 158 -14.68 -2.34 1.75
C ASN A 158 -14.81 -3.44 2.81
N ASP A 159 -14.84 -3.09 4.10
CA ASP A 159 -14.93 -4.08 5.19
C ASP A 159 -16.22 -4.93 5.12
N ARG A 160 -17.34 -4.31 4.72
CA ARG A 160 -18.59 -5.05 4.46
C ARG A 160 -18.45 -6.03 3.30
N LYS A 161 -17.83 -5.62 2.19
CA LYS A 161 -17.58 -6.51 1.03
C LYS A 161 -16.68 -7.68 1.42
N ILE A 162 -15.62 -7.42 2.17
CA ILE A 162 -14.67 -8.43 2.64
C ILE A 162 -15.37 -9.41 3.59
N THR A 163 -16.13 -8.90 4.56
CA THR A 163 -16.82 -9.72 5.56
C THR A 163 -17.94 -10.57 4.95
N ALA A 164 -18.63 -10.07 3.93
CA ALA A 164 -19.65 -10.81 3.20
C ALA A 164 -19.08 -11.82 2.18
N SER A 165 -17.76 -11.84 1.98
CA SER A 165 -17.13 -12.76 1.02
C SER A 165 -17.08 -14.19 1.57
N ALA A 166 -17.25 -15.18 0.70
CA ALA A 166 -17.11 -16.61 1.03
C ALA A 166 -15.64 -17.08 1.02
N LEU A 167 -14.70 -16.19 1.36
CA LEU A 167 -13.27 -16.47 1.29
C LEU A 167 -12.76 -17.18 2.56
N PRO A 168 -11.66 -17.96 2.47
CA PRO A 168 -10.98 -18.51 3.62
C PRO A 168 -10.55 -17.44 4.64
N PHE A 169 -10.50 -17.82 5.92
CA PHE A 169 -10.15 -16.92 7.02
C PHE A 169 -8.84 -16.14 6.78
N ALA A 170 -7.79 -16.81 6.31
CA ALA A 170 -6.50 -16.16 6.03
C ALA A 170 -6.60 -15.08 4.94
N GLN A 171 -7.41 -15.30 3.91
CA GLN A 171 -7.64 -14.33 2.84
C GLN A 171 -8.45 -13.13 3.35
N VAL A 172 -9.50 -13.38 4.15
CA VAL A 172 -10.29 -12.34 4.81
C VAL A 172 -9.41 -11.49 5.73
N ALA A 173 -8.59 -12.12 6.57
CA ALA A 173 -7.69 -11.42 7.47
C ALA A 173 -6.69 -10.52 6.71
N ALA A 174 -6.10 -11.04 5.63
CA ALA A 174 -5.17 -10.25 4.82
C ALA A 174 -5.88 -9.08 4.10
N LEU A 175 -7.09 -9.29 3.57
CA LEU A 175 -7.87 -8.21 2.98
C LEU A 175 -8.24 -7.13 3.99
N LYS A 176 -8.63 -7.51 5.22
CA LYS A 176 -8.92 -6.53 6.29
C LYS A 176 -7.69 -5.73 6.66
N GLN A 177 -6.53 -6.38 6.74
CA GLN A 177 -5.26 -5.72 7.01
C GLN A 177 -4.88 -4.75 5.88
N LEU A 178 -5.06 -5.15 4.62
CA LEU A 178 -4.81 -4.28 3.47
C LEU A 178 -5.81 -3.11 3.42
N ASN A 179 -7.09 -3.34 3.74
CA ASN A 179 -8.10 -2.27 3.83
C ASN A 179 -7.73 -1.24 4.90
N TYR A 180 -7.21 -1.69 6.05
CA TYR A 180 -6.70 -0.79 7.09
C TYR A 180 -5.48 0.00 6.61
N ILE A 181 -4.51 -0.63 5.93
CA ILE A 181 -3.37 0.06 5.33
C ILE A 181 -3.84 1.10 4.30
N THR A 182 -4.83 0.77 3.47
CA THR A 182 -5.42 1.72 2.51
C THR A 182 -6.05 2.92 3.23
N GLN A 183 -6.83 2.68 4.28
CA GLN A 183 -7.39 3.77 5.10
C GLN A 183 -6.29 4.65 5.71
N ALA A 184 -5.25 4.05 6.27
CA ALA A 184 -4.11 4.77 6.84
C ALA A 184 -3.40 5.62 5.78
N SER A 185 -3.15 5.05 4.59
CA SER A 185 -2.50 5.76 3.49
C SER A 185 -3.31 6.98 3.03
N GLN A 186 -4.64 6.88 3.05
CA GLN A 186 -5.54 7.99 2.74
C GLN A 186 -5.53 9.08 3.81
N ILE A 187 -5.47 8.73 5.10
CA ILE A 187 -5.31 9.73 6.19
C ILE A 187 -3.96 10.43 6.05
N CYS A 188 -2.90 9.68 5.76
CA CYS A 188 -1.56 10.22 5.55
C CYS A 188 -1.42 11.08 4.29
N ALA A 189 -2.37 11.02 3.36
CA ALA A 189 -2.42 11.88 2.17
C ALA A 189 -3.08 13.24 2.42
N ILE A 190 -3.71 13.45 3.58
CA ILE A 190 -4.30 14.74 3.97
C ILE A 190 -3.17 15.78 4.04
N PRO A 191 -3.32 16.94 3.36
CA PRO A 191 -2.27 17.95 3.27
C PRO A 191 -2.11 18.69 4.61
N PHE A 192 -1.32 18.12 5.53
CA PHE A 192 -1.20 18.66 6.89
C PHE A 192 -0.66 20.10 6.95
N ALA A 193 0.06 20.55 5.91
CA ALA A 193 0.55 21.93 5.79
C ALA A 193 -0.59 22.98 5.65
N HIS A 194 -1.80 22.55 5.26
CA HIS A 194 -2.97 23.40 5.05
C HIS A 194 -3.97 23.34 6.23
N ILE A 195 -3.61 22.62 7.30
CA ILE A 195 -4.49 22.41 8.45
C ILE A 195 -4.55 23.67 9.29
N LYS A 196 -5.76 24.14 9.58
CA LYS A 196 -5.95 25.30 10.45
C LYS A 196 -5.60 24.93 11.89
N PRO A 197 -5.17 25.89 12.74
CA PRO A 197 -4.87 25.62 14.15
C PRO A 197 -6.01 24.91 14.90
N ALA A 198 -7.26 25.25 14.60
CA ALA A 198 -8.44 24.63 15.21
C ALA A 198 -8.68 23.16 14.77
N GLU A 199 -8.17 22.77 13.61
CA GLU A 199 -8.31 21.43 13.02
C GLU A 199 -7.17 20.50 13.44
N LYS A 200 -6.04 21.07 13.90
CA LYS A 200 -4.86 20.31 14.32
C LYS A 200 -5.17 19.21 15.35
N PRO A 201 -5.97 19.43 16.42
CA PRO A 201 -6.26 18.37 17.39
C PRO A 201 -6.99 17.15 16.78
N VAL A 202 -7.81 17.39 15.74
CA VAL A 202 -8.52 16.33 15.02
C VAL A 202 -7.53 15.48 14.23
N LEU A 203 -6.61 16.12 13.51
CA LEU A 203 -5.57 15.43 12.76
C LEU A 203 -4.57 14.71 13.69
N ASP A 204 -4.16 15.35 14.79
CA ASP A 204 -3.30 14.76 15.82
C ASP A 204 -3.91 13.45 16.36
N ASN A 205 -5.23 13.44 16.60
CA ASN A 205 -5.93 12.25 17.05
C ASN A 205 -5.95 11.15 15.98
N ALA A 206 -6.19 11.49 14.71
CA ALA A 206 -6.15 10.53 13.62
C ALA A 206 -4.77 9.87 13.50
N TYR A 207 -3.69 10.66 13.53
CA TYR A 207 -2.32 10.14 13.50
C TYR A 207 -2.00 9.28 14.72
N ARG A 208 -2.43 9.70 15.93
CA ARG A 208 -2.23 8.90 17.15
C ARG A 208 -2.88 7.52 17.06
N GLN A 209 -4.08 7.43 16.48
CA GLN A 209 -4.74 6.15 16.25
C GLN A 209 -3.95 5.27 15.28
N LEU A 210 -3.42 5.83 14.20
CA LEU A 210 -2.56 5.09 13.26
C LEU A 210 -1.29 4.56 13.94
N LEU A 211 -0.61 5.41 14.71
CA LEU A 211 0.58 5.06 15.48
C LEU A 211 0.32 3.94 16.50
N ALA A 212 -0.84 3.94 17.15
CA ALA A 212 -1.20 2.89 18.11
C ALA A 212 -1.33 1.49 17.46
N HIS A 213 -1.53 1.43 16.14
CA HIS A 213 -1.68 0.21 15.36
C HIS A 213 -0.59 0.06 14.28
N ALA A 214 0.56 0.69 14.47
CA ALA A 214 1.64 0.70 13.48
C ALA A 214 2.20 -0.71 13.18
N ASP A 215 2.19 -1.62 14.16
CA ASP A 215 2.66 -3.00 13.99
C ASP A 215 1.81 -3.77 12.96
N SER A 216 0.55 -3.40 12.79
CA SER A 216 -0.35 -4.03 11.82
C SER A 216 0.12 -3.80 10.37
N PHE A 217 0.84 -2.71 10.09
CA PHE A 217 1.35 -2.45 8.75
C PHE A 217 2.46 -3.43 8.32
N MET A 218 3.16 -4.08 9.27
CA MET A 218 4.20 -5.06 8.98
C MET A 218 3.67 -6.44 8.58
N LEU A 219 2.38 -6.70 8.78
CA LEU A 219 1.76 -8.02 8.54
C LEU A 219 1.54 -8.32 7.05
N ILE A 220 1.59 -7.31 6.19
CA ILE A 220 1.46 -7.43 4.73
C ILE A 220 2.55 -6.59 4.08
N LYS A 221 3.23 -7.14 3.07
CA LYS A 221 4.10 -6.33 2.21
C LYS A 221 3.26 -5.48 1.28
N SER A 222 3.30 -4.16 1.40
CA SER A 222 2.52 -3.24 0.58
C SER A 222 3.24 -1.91 0.42
N LEU A 223 3.27 -1.38 -0.80
CA LEU A 223 3.76 -0.03 -1.09
C LEU A 223 3.11 1.05 -0.21
N PHE A 224 1.86 0.83 0.17
CA PHE A 224 1.12 1.75 1.03
C PHE A 224 1.61 1.71 2.48
N ALA A 225 2.19 0.60 2.96
CA ALA A 225 2.76 0.53 4.30
C ALA A 225 3.98 1.46 4.42
N GLY A 226 4.89 1.39 3.45
CA GLY A 226 6.06 2.28 3.39
C GLY A 226 5.68 3.77 3.33
N SER A 227 4.68 4.12 2.53
CA SER A 227 4.21 5.52 2.46
C SER A 227 3.56 6.00 3.77
N VAL A 228 2.79 5.14 4.44
CA VAL A 228 2.23 5.44 5.77
C VAL A 228 3.34 5.67 6.79
N TYR A 229 4.34 4.80 6.87
CA TYR A 229 5.46 4.97 7.80
C TYR A 229 6.20 6.27 7.58
N TYR A 230 6.54 6.58 6.32
CA TYR A 230 7.19 7.84 5.97
C TYR A 230 6.37 9.05 6.45
N GLN A 231 5.06 9.06 6.21
CA GLN A 231 4.19 10.17 6.59
C GLN A 231 3.98 10.28 8.11
N LEU A 232 3.91 9.16 8.83
CA LEU A 232 3.86 9.18 10.30
C LEU A 232 5.13 9.81 10.89
N ILE A 233 6.30 9.47 10.35
CA ILE A 233 7.59 10.04 10.77
C ILE A 233 7.64 11.54 10.43
N ALA A 234 7.28 11.92 9.20
CA ALA A 234 7.29 13.31 8.74
C ALA A 234 6.36 14.19 9.60
N TYR A 235 5.13 13.73 9.86
CA TYR A 235 4.18 14.45 10.71
C TYR A 235 4.67 14.57 12.15
N ASN A 236 5.31 13.53 12.69
CA ASN A 236 5.87 13.57 14.03
C ASN A 236 7.05 14.55 14.14
N ALA A 237 7.90 14.64 13.12
CA ALA A 237 8.97 15.62 13.06
C ALA A 237 8.42 17.04 13.12
N LEU A 238 7.49 17.36 12.22
CA LEU A 238 6.88 18.70 12.14
C LEU A 238 6.11 19.10 13.40
N SER A 239 5.56 18.13 14.13
CA SER A 239 4.83 18.40 15.38
C SER A 239 5.73 18.63 16.59
N ASN A 240 7.00 18.21 16.54
CA ASN A 240 7.91 18.19 17.70
C ASN A 240 9.21 19.00 17.51
N THR A 241 9.55 19.46 16.30
CA THR A 241 10.74 20.29 16.06
C THR A 241 10.37 21.72 15.66
N SER A 242 11.24 22.68 16.01
CA SER A 242 11.10 24.11 15.68
C SER A 242 11.51 24.46 14.24
N GLY A 243 11.71 23.47 13.36
CA GLY A 243 12.22 23.67 12.01
C GLY A 243 12.62 22.37 11.30
N PRO A 244 12.97 22.44 10.01
CA PRO A 244 13.26 21.27 9.20
C PRO A 244 14.64 20.72 9.55
N ASP A 245 14.68 19.65 10.34
CA ASP A 245 15.77 18.69 10.20
C ASP A 245 15.52 17.87 8.92
N ASP A 246 16.59 17.47 8.23
CA ASP A 246 16.48 16.44 7.20
C ASP A 246 15.81 15.18 7.78
N PHE A 247 14.94 14.53 7.00
CA PHE A 247 14.13 13.39 7.44
C PHE A 247 14.98 12.28 8.08
N TRP A 248 16.15 11.99 7.49
CA TRP A 248 17.06 10.97 8.00
C TRP A 248 17.75 11.41 9.28
N THR A 249 18.09 12.69 9.39
CA THR A 249 18.67 13.28 10.61
C THR A 249 17.67 13.18 11.77
N TYR A 250 16.39 13.45 11.54
CA TYR A 250 15.35 13.28 12.55
C TYR A 250 15.16 11.81 12.93
N LEU A 251 15.07 10.91 11.96
CA LEU A 251 14.89 9.48 12.20
C LEU A 251 16.05 8.90 13.02
N ILE A 252 17.29 9.24 12.67
CA ILE A 252 18.51 8.81 13.40
C ILE A 252 18.50 9.33 14.84
N ARG A 253 18.11 10.58 15.09
CA ARG A 253 18.02 11.12 16.47
C ARG A 253 17.01 10.37 17.33
N GLN A 254 15.92 9.91 16.73
CA GLN A 254 14.85 9.20 17.42
C GLN A 254 15.19 7.73 17.68
N THR A 255 16.11 7.14 16.89
CA THR A 255 16.64 5.79 17.09
C THR A 255 17.90 5.78 17.97
N ALA A 256 18.67 6.86 18.02
CA ALA A 256 19.94 6.99 18.75
C ALA A 256 19.82 7.35 20.26
N ILE A 257 18.62 7.30 20.84
CA ILE A 257 18.40 7.45 22.30
C ILE A 257 18.60 6.09 23.03
N PHE A 258 19.19 5.09 22.37
CA PHE A 258 19.65 3.84 22.97
C PHE A 258 21.03 3.46 22.46
#